data_AF-A0A5N7IKQ8-F1
#
_entry.id   AF-A0A5N7IKQ8-F1
#
_cell.length_a   1.000
_cell.length_b   1.000
_cell.length_c   1.000
_cell.angle_alpha   90.00
_cell.angle_beta   90.00
_cell.angle_gamma   90.00
#
_symmetry.space_group_name_H-M   'P 1'
#
loop_
_entity.id
_entity.type
_entity.pdbx_description
1 polymer ?
#
loop_
_entity_poly.entity_id
_entity_poly.type
_entity_poly.pdbx_seq_one_letter_code
_entity_poly.pdbx_strand_id
1 'polypeptide(L)'
;MDKVNALGILEFFSIAASIVAADAAAKAAQVKLIEIRLGMGIGGKSYITLTGDVGSVKAAVEVGANAVAQTGMLLNKEIIPSPKKEVFNNLL
;
A
#
# COMPACT_ATOMS: atom_id res chain seq x y z
N MET A 1 -11.16 13.85 -7.00
CA MET A 1 -9.69 13.95 -6.82
C MET A 1 -9.12 14.38 -8.16
N ASP A 2 -8.91 15.68 -8.36
CA ASP A 2 -8.49 16.24 -9.67
C ASP A 2 -6.97 16.27 -9.85
N LYS A 3 -6.21 15.87 -8.84
CA LYS A 3 -4.77 15.63 -8.92
C LYS A 3 -4.52 14.12 -9.00
N VAL A 4 -3.87 13.67 -10.07
CA VAL A 4 -3.32 12.32 -10.16
C VAL A 4 -2.15 12.26 -9.19
N ASN A 5 -2.35 11.55 -8.09
CA ASN A 5 -1.33 11.32 -7.08
C ASN A 5 -0.64 9.98 -7.36
N ALA A 6 0.55 9.78 -6.80
CA ALA A 6 1.23 8.49 -6.92
C ALA A 6 0.41 7.40 -6.20
N LEU A 7 0.59 6.15 -6.63
CA LEU A 7 -0.02 4.97 -6.03
C LEU A 7 1.09 4.08 -5.45
N GLY A 8 0.97 3.75 -4.17
CA GLY A 8 1.80 2.74 -3.51
C GLY A 8 0.99 1.48 -3.25
N ILE A 9 1.60 0.31 -3.48
CA ILE A 9 0.99 -1.00 -3.31
C ILE A 9 1.96 -1.86 -2.49
N LEU A 10 1.46 -2.54 -1.46
CA LEU A 10 2.20 -3.61 -0.77
C LEU A 10 1.32 -4.85 -0.68
N GLU A 11 1.85 -6.01 -1.08
CA GLU A 11 1.19 -7.31 -1.04
C GLU A 11 1.87 -8.21 0.00
N PHE A 12 1.09 -9.01 0.72
CA PHE A 12 1.52 -9.82 1.86
C PHE A 12 0.90 -11.21 1.83
N PHE A 13 1.60 -12.19 2.39
CA PHE A 13 1.07 -13.52 2.68
C PHE A 13 0.18 -13.59 3.93
N SER A 14 0.12 -12.51 4.71
CA SER A 14 -0.59 -12.46 5.99
C SER A 14 -1.41 -11.18 6.13
N ILE A 15 -2.67 -11.34 6.55
CA ILE A 15 -3.57 -10.23 6.89
C ILE A 15 -3.03 -9.43 8.09
N ALA A 16 -2.44 -10.09 9.08
CA ALA A 16 -1.87 -9.38 10.23
C ALA A 16 -0.71 -8.48 9.80
N ALA A 17 0.16 -8.98 8.91
CA ALA A 17 1.29 -8.21 8.38
C ALA A 17 0.82 -6.99 7.57
N SER A 18 -0.24 -7.11 6.76
CA SER A 18 -0.76 -5.97 6.01
C SER A 18 -1.32 -4.87 6.90
N ILE A 19 -1.97 -5.22 8.02
CA ILE A 19 -2.46 -4.24 9.00
C ILE A 19 -1.29 -3.52 9.68
N VAL A 20 -0.26 -4.26 10.12
CA VAL A 20 0.95 -3.65 10.73
C VAL A 20 1.65 -2.72 9.74
N ALA A 21 1.81 -3.16 8.50
CA ALA A 21 2.44 -2.35 7.45
C ALA A 21 1.59 -1.11 7.11
N ALA A 22 0.26 -1.21 7.09
CA ALA A 22 -0.64 -0.08 6.85
C ALA A 22 -0.56 0.97 7.95
N ASP A 23 -0.56 0.55 9.23
CA ASP A 23 -0.40 1.45 10.37
C ASP A 23 0.94 2.20 10.30
N ALA A 24 2.03 1.47 10.05
CA ALA A 24 3.36 2.06 9.91
C ALA A 24 3.45 3.03 8.72
N ALA A 25 2.91 2.64 7.55
CA ALA A 25 2.89 3.48 6.35
C ALA A 25 2.08 4.76 6.54
N ALA A 26 0.90 4.68 7.17
CA ALA A 26 0.05 5.83 7.44
C ALA A 26 0.68 6.82 8.43
N LYS A 27 1.49 6.34 9.38
CA LYS A 27 2.22 7.18 10.35
C LYS A 27 3.50 7.80 9.78
N ALA A 28 4.02 7.28 8.67
CA ALA A 28 5.33 7.67 8.14
C ALA A 28 5.31 8.97 7.33
N ALA A 29 4.22 9.26 6.61
CA ALA A 29 4.17 10.39 5.69
C ALA A 29 2.74 10.86 5.43
N GLN A 30 2.59 12.01 4.78
CA GLN A 30 1.28 12.53 4.37
C GLN A 30 0.74 11.72 3.19
N VAL A 31 0.11 10.59 3.48
CA VAL A 31 -0.55 9.71 2.52
C VAL A 31 -1.99 9.41 2.94
N LYS A 32 -2.81 8.96 2.00
CA LYS A 32 -4.14 8.43 2.24
C LYS A 32 -4.16 6.95 1.91
N LEU A 33 -4.47 6.09 2.90
CA LEU A 33 -4.81 4.69 2.63
C LEU A 33 -6.10 4.66 1.80
N ILE A 34 -6.06 3.97 0.67
CA ILE A 34 -7.20 3.76 -0.22
C ILE A 34 -7.93 2.49 0.21
N GLU A 35 -7.20 1.37 0.30
CA GLU A 35 -7.77 0.07 0.61
C GLU A 35 -6.79 -0.77 1.44
N ILE A 36 -7.34 -1.58 2.34
CA ILE A 36 -6.68 -2.76 2.91
C ILE A 36 -7.54 -3.97 2.51
N ARG A 37 -7.11 -4.72 1.49
CA ARG A 37 -7.85 -5.89 1.02
C ARG A 37 -7.46 -7.11 1.82
N LEU A 38 -8.42 -7.64 2.57
CA LEU A 38 -8.27 -8.85 3.38
C LEU A 38 -8.52 -10.09 2.51
N GLY A 39 -7.97 -11.24 2.91
CA GLY A 39 -7.76 -12.45 2.08
C GLY A 39 -8.97 -13.21 1.56
N MET A 40 -10.13 -12.58 1.40
CA MET A 40 -11.31 -13.14 0.76
C MET A 40 -11.05 -13.32 -0.74
N GLY A 41 -11.06 -14.58 -1.21
CA GLY A 41 -10.95 -14.92 -2.63
C GLY A 41 -9.53 -14.84 -3.23
N ILE A 42 -8.49 -14.60 -2.42
CA ILE A 42 -7.09 -14.43 -2.88
C ILE A 42 -6.09 -15.37 -2.18
N GLY A 43 -6.57 -16.49 -1.65
CA GLY A 43 -5.71 -17.52 -1.04
C GLY A 43 -5.01 -17.07 0.24
N GLY A 44 -5.70 -16.30 1.09
CA GLY A 44 -5.15 -15.82 2.38
C GLY A 44 -4.16 -14.66 2.28
N LYS A 45 -3.78 -14.25 1.07
CA LYS A 45 -2.99 -13.04 0.83
C LYS A 45 -3.75 -11.79 1.25
N SER A 46 -3.05 -10.68 1.35
CA SER A 46 -3.66 -9.36 1.50
C SER A 46 -2.81 -8.31 0.82
N TYR A 47 -3.39 -7.17 0.49
CA TYR A 47 -2.61 -6.03 0.00
C TYR A 47 -3.18 -4.72 0.53
N ILE A 48 -2.33 -3.69 0.52
CA ILE A 48 -2.73 -2.33 0.86
C ILE A 48 -2.40 -1.41 -0.29
N THR A 49 -3.27 -0.43 -0.53
CA THR A 49 -3.05 0.63 -1.50
C THR A 49 -3.13 1.99 -0.81
N LEU A 50 -2.23 2.89 -1.19
CA LEU A 50 -2.16 4.23 -0.64
C LEU A 50 -1.79 5.25 -1.70
N THR A 51 -2.14 6.52 -1.46
CA THR A 51 -1.88 7.60 -2.42
C THR A 51 -1.40 8.88 -1.74
N GLY A 52 -0.67 9.69 -2.49
CA GLY A 52 -0.11 10.97 -2.06
C GLY A 52 0.88 11.51 -3.09
N ASP A 53 1.65 12.53 -2.72
CA ASP A 53 2.78 12.96 -3.54
C ASP A 53 3.82 11.83 -3.62
N VAL A 54 4.55 11.73 -4.74
CA VAL A 54 5.48 10.61 -5.00
C VAL A 54 6.53 10.41 -3.89
N GLY A 55 7.00 11.49 -3.27
CA GLY A 55 7.91 11.44 -2.13
C GLY A 55 7.27 10.81 -0.89
N SER A 56 6.06 11.26 -0.53
CA SER A 56 5.28 10.72 0.58
C SER A 56 4.96 9.24 0.38
N VAL A 57 4.59 8.84 -0.84
CA VAL A 57 4.30 7.43 -1.18
C VAL A 57 5.56 6.58 -1.04
N LYS A 58 6.71 7.03 -1.54
CA LYS A 58 8.00 6.31 -1.37
C LYS A 58 8.35 6.09 0.10
N ALA A 59 8.25 7.15 0.91
CA ALA A 59 8.54 7.07 2.34
C ALA A 59 7.57 6.11 3.06
N ALA A 60 6.26 6.23 2.80
CA ALA A 60 5.25 5.36 3.41
C ALA A 60 5.44 3.89 3.03
N VAL A 61 5.70 3.60 1.75
CA VAL A 61 5.91 2.23 1.26
C VAL A 61 7.18 1.61 1.84
N GLU A 62 8.28 2.36 1.96
CA GLU A 62 9.49 1.85 2.62
C GLU A 62 9.26 1.53 4.10
N VAL A 63 8.68 2.46 4.87
CA VAL A 63 8.44 2.26 6.29
C VAL A 63 7.46 1.10 6.53
N GLY A 64 6.37 1.02 5.75
CA GLY A 64 5.41 -0.08 5.82
C GLY A 64 6.03 -1.45 5.49
N ALA A 65 6.86 -1.52 4.44
CA ALA A 65 7.57 -2.75 4.08
C ALA A 65 8.58 -3.17 5.17
N ASN A 66 9.34 -2.21 5.72
CA ASN A 66 10.34 -2.47 6.74
C ASN A 66 9.73 -2.91 8.08
N ALA A 67 8.53 -2.43 8.41
CA ALA A 67 7.81 -2.82 9.64
C ALA A 67 7.54 -4.33 9.73
N VAL A 68 7.50 -5.03 8.60
CA VAL A 68 7.26 -6.49 8.55
C VAL A 68 8.40 -7.26 7.89
N ALA A 69 9.52 -6.63 7.56
CA ALA A 69 10.62 -7.26 6.81
C ALA A 69 11.16 -8.53 7.47
N GLN A 70 11.28 -8.54 8.81
CA GLN A 70 11.79 -9.69 9.57
C GLN A 70 10.80 -10.86 9.67
N THR A 71 9.53 -10.64 9.29
CA THR A 71 8.50 -11.69 9.37
C THR A 71 8.50 -12.59 8.14
N GLY A 72 9.14 -12.17 7.03
CA GLY A 72 9.06 -12.86 5.74
C GLY A 72 7.67 -12.79 5.09
N MET A 73 6.74 -11.98 5.62
CA MET A 73 5.35 -11.94 5.15
C MET A 73 5.10 -10.93 4.02
N LEU A 74 6.04 -10.03 3.74
CA LEU A 74 5.98 -9.15 2.59
C LEU A 74 6.23 -9.97 1.31
N LEU A 75 5.26 -9.96 0.41
CA LEU A 75 5.39 -10.61 -0.90
C LEU A 75 5.98 -9.65 -1.93
N ASN A 76 5.39 -8.46 -2.08
CA ASN A 76 5.88 -7.46 -3.02
C ASN A 76 5.53 -6.03 -2.59
N LYS A 77 6.28 -5.04 -3.09
CA LYS A 77 5.95 -3.62 -3.00
C LYS A 77 6.20 -2.93 -4.34
N GLU A 78 5.27 -2.09 -4.77
CA GLU A 78 5.36 -1.39 -6.06
C GLU A 78 4.88 0.06 -5.92
N ILE A 79 5.49 0.96 -6.72
CA ILE A 79 5.12 2.37 -6.73
C ILE A 79 4.88 2.79 -8.17
N ILE A 80 3.69 3.31 -8.45
CA ILE A 80 3.34 3.90 -9.74
C ILE A 80 3.30 5.42 -9.56
N PRO A 81 4.30 6.18 -10.07
CA PRO A 81 4.41 7.61 -9.78
C PRO A 81 3.28 8.46 -10.38
N SER A 82 2.78 8.07 -11.55
CA SER A 82 1.76 8.82 -12.30
C SER A 82 0.79 7.86 -13.01
N PRO A 83 -0.05 7.11 -12.26
CA PRO A 83 -1.02 6.19 -12.84
C PRO A 83 -2.09 6.96 -13.62
N LYS A 84 -2.68 6.35 -14.66
CA LYS A 84 -3.86 6.93 -15.31
C LYS A 84 -5.00 7.04 -14.29
N LYS A 85 -5.82 8.09 -14.39
CA LYS A 85 -6.97 8.33 -13.48
C LYS A 85 -7.89 7.11 -13.36
N GLU A 86 -8.09 6.39 -14.46
CA GLU A 86 -8.90 5.17 -14.52
C GLU A 86 -8.41 4.05 -13.60
N VAL A 87 -7.10 3.98 -13.30
CA VAL A 87 -6.57 3.02 -12.33
C VAL A 87 -7.18 3.23 -10.96
N PHE A 88 -7.32 4.48 -10.50
CA PHE A 88 -7.93 4.79 -9.21
C PHE A 88 -9.42 4.46 -9.15
N ASN A 89 -10.14 4.62 -10.26
CA ASN A 89 -11.57 4.31 -10.32
C ASN A 89 -11.85 2.81 -10.16
N ASN A 90 -10.89 1.96 -10.55
CA ASN A 90 -11.01 0.50 -10.44
C ASN A 90 -10.47 -0.05 -9.10
N LEU A 91 -9.89 0.80 -8.24
CA LEU A 91 -9.40 0.43 -6.92
C LEU A 91 -10.43 0.67 -5.80
N LEU A 92 -11.51 1.41 -6.09
CA LEU A 92 -12.63 1.70 -5.18
C LEU A 92 -13.84 0.83 -5.52
#